data_AF-A0A3B4FZM5-F1
#
_entry.id   AF-A0A3B4FZM5-F1
#
_cell.length_a   1.000
_cell.length_b   1.000
_cell.length_c   1.000
_cell.angle_alpha   90.00
_cell.angle_beta   90.00
_cell.angle_gamma   90.00
#
_symmetry.space_group_name_H-M   'P 1'
#
loop_
_entity.id
_entity.type
_entity.pdbx_description
1 polymer ?
#
loop_
_entity_poly.entity_id
_entity_poly.type
_entity_poly.pdbx_seq_one_letter_code
_entity_poly.pdbx_strand_id
1 'polypeptide(L)'
;MVIKVFLASSSGSTAIKKKQQDVVGFLEALKVDYTPLDIACNEDNRMWMRQNVPEDKKPANGIPLPPQIFNEESYCGDYDTFFDAKEDNLVYTFLGLPPPPGSKEGQAEEEEEQEEEELRQLEEEEEAEVQEEEEAE
;
A
#
# COMPACT_ATOMS: atom_id res chain seq x y z
N MET A 1 4.56 2.03 12.22
CA MET A 1 3.54 1.86 11.18
C MET A 1 2.18 2.13 11.79
N VAL A 2 1.57 3.25 11.41
CA VAL A 2 0.21 3.62 11.84
C VAL A 2 -0.54 4.08 10.61
N ILE A 3 -1.56 3.32 10.20
CA ILE A 3 -2.40 3.69 9.06
C ILE A 3 -3.35 4.80 9.50
N LYS A 4 -3.27 5.96 8.85
CA LYS A 4 -4.17 7.08 9.05
C LYS A 4 -5.15 7.12 7.88
N VAL A 5 -6.43 7.14 8.18
CA VAL A 5 -7.48 7.23 7.16
C VAL A 5 -8.25 8.52 7.35
N PHE A 6 -8.12 9.43 6.41
CA PHE A 6 -8.85 10.69 6.41
C PHE A 6 -10.24 10.47 5.84
N LEU A 7 -11.25 10.78 6.65
CA LEU A 7 -12.66 10.53 6.38
C LEU A 7 -13.45 11.83 6.54
N ALA A 8 -14.61 11.96 5.88
CA ALA A 8 -15.59 13.00 6.15
C ALA A 8 -16.87 12.37 6.67
N SER A 9 -17.09 12.47 7.99
CA SER A 9 -18.26 11.88 8.65
C SER A 9 -19.59 12.49 8.15
N SER A 10 -19.60 13.81 7.89
CA SER A 10 -20.78 14.55 7.44
C SER A 10 -20.79 14.85 5.93
N SER A 11 -20.15 14.00 5.12
CA SER A 11 -20.14 14.17 3.66
C SER A 11 -21.56 14.18 3.06
N GLY A 12 -21.85 15.17 2.21
CA GLY A 12 -23.12 15.26 1.46
C GLY A 12 -23.21 14.28 0.29
N SER A 13 -22.09 13.68 -0.13
CA SER A 13 -22.03 12.75 -1.27
C SER A 13 -22.17 11.30 -0.81
N THR A 14 -23.21 10.62 -1.29
CA THR A 14 -23.41 9.18 -1.06
C THR A 14 -22.27 8.35 -1.63
N ALA A 15 -21.67 8.76 -2.76
CA ALA A 15 -20.54 8.06 -3.36
C ALA A 15 -19.31 8.10 -2.44
N ILE A 16 -18.98 9.27 -1.89
CA ILE A 16 -17.87 9.43 -0.94
C ILE A 16 -18.11 8.56 0.31
N LYS A 17 -19.33 8.59 0.86
CA LYS A 17 -19.69 7.76 2.02
C LYS A 17 -19.47 6.27 1.77
N LYS A 18 -19.85 5.77 0.59
CA LYS A 18 -19.64 4.37 0.22
C LYS A 18 -18.16 4.03 0.07
N LYS A 19 -17.38 4.88 -0.61
CA LYS A 19 -15.92 4.71 -0.76
C LYS A 19 -15.23 4.64 0.61
N GLN A 20 -15.58 5.53 1.52
CA GLN A 20 -15.07 5.55 2.90
C GLN A 20 -15.43 4.28 3.68
N GLN A 21 -16.69 3.83 3.58
CA GLN A 21 -17.16 2.61 4.24
C GLN A 21 -16.47 1.36 3.72
N ASP A 22 -16.20 1.30 2.41
CA ASP A 22 -15.50 0.17 1.79
C ASP A 22 -14.04 0.09 2.26
N VAL A 23 -13.31 1.22 2.28
CA VAL A 23 -11.94 1.28 2.83
C VAL A 23 -11.92 0.84 4.30
N VAL A 24 -12.76 1.46 5.13
CA VAL A 24 -12.82 1.15 6.57
C VAL A 24 -13.22 -0.31 6.81
N GLY A 25 -14.29 -0.77 6.18
CA GLY A 25 -14.79 -2.12 6.34
C GLY A 25 -13.77 -3.18 5.89
N PHE A 26 -12.98 -2.86 4.85
CA PHE A 26 -11.91 -3.75 4.40
C PHE A 26 -10.75 -3.80 5.39
N LEU A 27 -10.27 -2.65 5.89
CA LEU A 27 -9.21 -2.61 6.91
C LEU A 27 -9.62 -3.37 8.18
N GLU A 28 -10.88 -3.22 8.61
CA GLU A 28 -11.43 -3.96 9.75
C GLU A 28 -11.50 -5.48 9.48
N ALA A 29 -11.89 -5.89 8.27
CA ALA A 29 -11.92 -7.30 7.89
C ALA A 29 -10.52 -7.94 7.87
N LEU A 30 -9.51 -7.18 7.44
CA LEU A 30 -8.10 -7.58 7.49
C LEU A 30 -7.47 -7.44 8.89
N LYS A 31 -8.18 -6.87 9.87
CA LYS A 31 -7.66 -6.55 11.21
C LYS A 31 -6.41 -5.66 11.17
N VAL A 32 -6.37 -4.75 10.21
CA VAL A 32 -5.33 -3.71 10.15
C VAL A 32 -5.72 -2.59 11.10
N ASP A 33 -4.86 -2.28 12.07
CA ASP A 33 -5.06 -1.15 12.96
C ASP A 33 -4.92 0.18 12.20
N TYR A 34 -5.93 1.03 12.32
CA TYR A 34 -5.94 2.34 11.67
C TYR A 34 -6.52 3.42 12.60
N THR A 35 -6.11 4.67 12.35
CA THR A 35 -6.62 5.86 13.04
C THR A 35 -7.53 6.64 12.09
N PRO A 36 -8.85 6.71 12.35
CA PRO A 36 -9.76 7.54 11.57
C PRO A 36 -9.56 9.01 11.93
N LEU A 37 -9.33 9.84 10.91
CA LEU A 37 -9.16 11.29 11.05
C LEU A 37 -10.28 12.00 10.30
N ASP A 38 -11.28 12.49 11.03
CA ASP A 38 -12.40 13.19 10.42
C ASP A 38 -11.98 14.60 9.95
N ILE A 39 -12.21 14.93 8.68
CA ILE A 39 -11.93 16.24 8.08
C ILE A 39 -13.16 17.14 8.03
N ALA A 40 -14.35 16.60 8.33
CA ALA A 40 -15.59 17.34 8.22
C ALA A 40 -15.85 18.24 9.44
N CYS A 41 -15.45 17.78 10.62
CA CYS A 41 -15.57 18.54 11.88
C CYS A 41 -14.23 18.99 12.48
N ASN A 42 -13.09 18.59 11.90
CA ASN A 42 -11.75 19.00 12.34
C ASN A 42 -10.99 19.65 11.18
N GLU A 43 -10.68 20.93 11.35
CA GLU A 43 -10.02 21.73 10.33
C GLU A 43 -8.54 21.39 10.16
N ASP A 44 -7.83 21.06 11.25
CA ASP A 44 -6.42 20.68 11.20
C ASP A 44 -6.23 19.41 10.37
N ASN A 45 -7.08 18.40 10.57
CA ASN A 45 -7.08 17.18 9.76
C ASN A 45 -7.32 17.49 8.28
N ARG A 46 -8.26 18.41 7.99
CA ARG A 46 -8.59 18.82 6.62
C ARG A 46 -7.41 19.54 5.96
N MET A 47 -6.76 20.45 6.67
CA MET A 47 -5.59 21.18 6.15
C MET A 47 -4.43 20.22 5.94
N TRP A 48 -4.13 19.37 6.93
CA TRP A 48 -3.06 18.39 6.88
C TRP A 48 -3.24 17.45 5.69
N MET A 49 -4.43 16.87 5.49
CA MET A 49 -4.72 16.01 4.35
C MET A 49 -4.42 16.72 3.02
N ARG A 50 -4.89 17.96 2.85
CA ARG A 50 -4.71 18.71 1.59
C ARG A 50 -3.25 19.09 1.31
N GLN A 51 -2.46 19.32 2.36
CA GLN A 51 -1.05 19.68 2.25
C GLN A 51 -0.17 18.47 1.95
N ASN A 52 -0.50 17.31 2.52
CA ASN A 52 0.33 16.10 2.43
C ASN A 52 -0.05 15.17 1.26
N VAL A 53 -1.20 15.38 0.59
CA VAL A 53 -1.48 14.69 -0.68
C VAL A 53 -0.53 15.23 -1.76
N PRO A 54 0.22 14.36 -2.47
CA PRO A 54 1.10 14.74 -3.57
C PRO A 54 0.38 15.48 -4.69
N GLU A 55 1.04 16.45 -5.32
CA GLU A 55 0.40 17.35 -6.29
C GLU A 55 0.02 16.65 -7.59
N ASP A 56 0.77 15.63 -7.99
CA ASP A 56 0.48 14.73 -9.12
C ASP A 56 -0.74 13.83 -8.88
N LYS A 57 -1.08 13.59 -7.60
CA LYS A 57 -2.24 12.80 -7.17
C LYS A 57 -3.47 13.66 -6.86
N LYS A 58 -3.36 14.99 -6.95
CA LYS A 58 -4.51 15.87 -6.74
C LYS A 58 -5.45 15.82 -7.95
N PRO A 59 -6.78 15.79 -7.75
CA PRO A 59 -7.75 15.90 -8.83
C PRO A 59 -7.64 17.25 -9.56
N ALA A 60 -8.18 17.36 -10.77
CA ALA A 60 -8.07 18.55 -11.61
C ALA A 60 -8.58 19.87 -10.98
N ASN A 61 -9.46 19.78 -9.98
CA ASN A 61 -9.95 20.93 -9.19
C ASN A 61 -9.02 21.32 -8.03
N GLY A 62 -7.91 20.60 -7.84
CA GLY A 62 -6.88 20.80 -6.82
C GLY A 62 -7.26 20.37 -5.40
N ILE A 63 -8.48 19.87 -5.16
CA ILE A 63 -8.96 19.54 -3.81
C ILE A 63 -9.11 18.03 -3.66
N PRO A 64 -8.19 17.34 -2.94
CA PRO A 64 -8.36 15.92 -2.65
C PRO A 64 -9.61 15.68 -1.80
N LEU A 65 -10.36 14.63 -2.17
CA LEU A 65 -11.58 14.20 -1.50
C LEU A 65 -11.32 12.90 -0.72
N PRO A 66 -11.97 12.69 0.42
CA PRO A 66 -11.81 11.45 1.19
C PRO A 66 -12.53 10.26 0.50
N PRO A 67 -12.11 9.01 0.80
CA PRO A 67 -11.04 8.64 1.73
C PRO A 67 -9.63 8.93 1.18
N GLN A 68 -8.71 9.32 2.05
CA GLN A 68 -7.28 9.44 1.76
C GLN A 68 -6.49 8.66 2.80
N ILE A 69 -5.56 7.81 2.35
CA ILE A 69 -4.87 6.84 3.20
C ILE A 69 -3.39 7.19 3.26
N PHE A 70 -2.86 7.20 4.48
CA PHE A 70 -1.46 7.47 4.76
C PHE A 70 -0.91 6.42 5.71
N ASN A 71 0.35 6.08 5.55
CA ASN A 71 1.12 5.37 6.55
C ASN A 71 2.02 6.41 7.25
N GLU A 72 1.62 6.81 8.46
CA GLU A 72 2.21 7.90 9.21
C GLU A 72 2.18 9.26 8.47
N GLU A 73 3.25 9.62 7.76
CA GLU A 73 3.34 10.83 6.92
C GLU A 73 3.46 10.48 5.43
N SER A 74 3.69 9.20 5.10
CA SER A 74 3.80 8.73 3.72
C SER A 74 2.42 8.56 3.11
N TYR A 75 2.23 9.11 1.91
CA TYR A 75 0.98 8.97 1.18
C TYR A 75 0.88 7.60 0.53
N CYS A 76 -0.13 6.81 0.90
CA CYS A 76 -0.41 5.53 0.27
C CYS A 76 -1.25 5.74 -0.99
N GLY A 77 -2.36 6.47 -0.86
CA GLY A 77 -3.25 6.71 -1.99
C GLY A 77 -4.65 7.17 -1.61
N ASP A 78 -5.46 7.36 -2.64
CA ASP A 78 -6.89 7.62 -2.55
C ASP A 78 -7.70 6.32 -2.67
N TYR A 79 -9.03 6.44 -2.80
CA TYR A 79 -9.89 5.27 -2.98
C TYR A 79 -9.57 4.48 -4.25
N ASP A 80 -9.31 5.15 -5.37
CA ASP A 80 -9.17 4.45 -6.65
C ASP A 80 -7.87 3.63 -6.64
N THR A 81 -6.78 4.19 -6.11
CA THR A 81 -5.51 3.45 -5.92
C THR A 81 -5.67 2.30 -4.92
N PHE A 82 -6.43 2.50 -3.83
CA PHE A 82 -6.74 1.43 -2.88
C PHE A 82 -7.59 0.32 -3.52
N PHE A 83 -8.55 0.69 -4.37
CA PHE A 83 -9.41 -0.27 -5.06
C PHE A 83 -8.60 -1.15 -6.02
N ASP A 84 -7.69 -0.55 -6.79
CA ASP A 84 -6.79 -1.30 -7.68
C ASP A 84 -5.92 -2.28 -6.86
N ALA A 85 -5.31 -1.82 -5.77
CA ALA A 85 -4.54 -2.68 -4.86
C ALA A 85 -5.39 -3.81 -4.26
N LYS A 86 -6.66 -3.54 -3.93
CA LYS A 86 -7.59 -4.54 -3.41
C LYS A 86 -7.92 -5.62 -4.45
N GLU A 87 -8.13 -5.26 -5.71
CA GLU A 87 -8.39 -6.21 -6.79
C GLU A 87 -7.14 -7.07 -7.09
N ASP A 88 -5.96 -6.46 -7.06
CA ASP A 88 -4.67 -7.15 -7.26
C ASP A 88 -4.23 -7.96 -6.03
N ASN A 89 -4.94 -7.85 -4.91
CA ASN A 89 -4.57 -8.39 -3.60
C ASN A 89 -3.28 -7.79 -3.04
N LEU A 90 -2.86 -6.61 -3.50
CA LEU A 90 -1.63 -5.91 -3.12
C LEU A 90 -1.83 -4.86 -2.01
N VAL A 91 -2.74 -5.13 -1.06
CA VAL A 91 -3.15 -4.10 -0.09
C VAL A 91 -2.12 -3.89 1.01
N TYR A 92 -1.42 -4.93 1.46
CA TYR A 92 -0.37 -4.75 2.45
C TYR A 92 0.76 -3.90 1.87
N THR A 93 1.14 -4.17 0.62
CA THR A 93 2.11 -3.37 -0.14
C THR A 93 1.65 -1.92 -0.31
N PHE A 94 0.39 -1.71 -0.71
CA PHE A 94 -0.21 -0.38 -0.83
C PHE A 94 -0.16 0.42 0.48
N LEU A 95 -0.41 -0.24 1.60
CA LEU A 95 -0.34 0.36 2.94
C LEU A 95 1.11 0.53 3.44
N GLY A 96 2.11 0.00 2.73
CA GLY A 96 3.49 -0.06 3.19
C GLY A 96 3.65 -0.90 4.44
N LEU A 97 2.87 -1.98 4.57
CA LEU A 97 2.93 -2.97 5.63
C LEU A 97 3.53 -4.26 5.08
N PRO A 98 4.32 -4.99 5.87
CA PRO A 98 4.75 -6.33 5.46
C PRO A 98 3.53 -7.24 5.37
N PRO A 99 3.36 -8.01 4.28
CA PRO A 99 2.26 -8.93 4.17
C PRO A 99 2.37 -10.04 5.23
N PRO A 100 1.26 -10.44 5.86
CA PRO A 100 1.31 -11.48 6.88
C PRO A 100 1.61 -12.85 6.26
N PRO A 101 2.32 -13.75 6.98
CA PRO A 101 2.60 -15.10 6.51
C PRO A 101 1.34 -15.86 6.13
N GLY A 102 1.32 -16.47 4.94
CA GLY A 102 0.16 -17.19 4.40
C GLY A 102 -0.94 -16.31 3.78
N SER A 103 -0.74 -14.99 3.70
CA SER A 103 -1.51 -14.16 2.78
C SER A 103 -1.04 -14.37 1.34
N LYS A 104 -1.88 -14.02 0.37
CA LYS A 104 -1.54 -14.17 -1.05
C LYS A 104 -0.32 -13.34 -1.46
N GLU A 105 -0.17 -12.14 -0.89
CA GLU A 105 1.04 -11.31 -1.04
C GLU A 105 2.26 -11.96 -0.39
N GLY A 106 2.13 -12.45 0.84
CA GLY A 106 3.25 -13.08 1.55
C GLY A 106 3.75 -14.34 0.83
N GLN A 107 2.83 -15.11 0.23
CA GLN A 107 3.20 -16.26 -0.59
C GLN A 107 3.93 -15.85 -1.87
N ALA A 108 3.51 -14.75 -2.52
CA ALA A 108 4.20 -14.24 -3.70
C ALA A 108 5.60 -13.70 -3.37
N GLU A 109 5.77 -12.97 -2.27
CA GLU A 109 7.09 -12.56 -1.78
C GLU A 109 7.98 -13.76 -1.43
N GLU A 110 7.44 -14.77 -0.74
CA GLU A 110 8.17 -16.00 -0.41
C GLU A 110 8.57 -16.79 -1.66
N GLU A 111 7.74 -16.81 -2.71
CA GLU A 111 8.04 -17.45 -4.00
C GLU A 111 9.11 -16.66 -4.78
N GLU A 112 9.01 -15.33 -4.84
CA GLU A 112 10.03 -14.48 -5.50
C GLU A 112 11.39 -14.55 -4.81
N GLU A 113 11.43 -14.54 -3.46
CA GLU A 113 12.68 -14.70 -2.71
C GLU A 113 13.33 -16.06 -2.98
N GLN A 114 12.54 -17.13 -3.09
CA GLN A 114 13.03 -18.46 -3.44
C GLN A 114 13.60 -18.52 -4.87
N GLU A 115 12.91 -17.93 -5.85
CA GLU A 115 13.42 -17.86 -7.23
C GLU A 115 14.71 -17.05 -7.32
N GLU A 116 14.83 -15.93 -6.60
CA GLU A 116 16.08 -15.13 -6.59
C GLU A 116 17.23 -15.89 -5.94
N GLU A 117 16.98 -16.63 -4.86
CA GLU A 117 17.99 -17.46 -4.19
C GLU A 117 18.44 -18.63 -5.08
N GLU A 118 17.52 -19.29 -5.79
CA GLU A 118 17.83 -20.37 -6.74
C GLU A 118 18.66 -19.83 -7.93
N LEU A 119 18.32 -18.66 -8.46
CA LEU A 119 19.09 -17.98 -9.51
C LEU A 119 20.52 -17.65 -9.06
N ARG A 120 20.72 -17.14 -7.83
CA ARG A 120 22.07 -16.87 -7.31
C ARG A 120 22.89 -18.14 -7.13
N GLN A 121 22.28 -19.23 -6.65
CA GLN A 121 22.98 -20.51 -6.51
C GLN A 121 23.45 -21.05 -7.87
N LEU A 122 22.62 -20.92 -8.91
CA LEU A 122 22.98 -21.32 -10.27
C LEU A 122 24.13 -20.46 -10.84
N GLU A 123 24.11 -19.14 -10.61
CA GLU A 123 25.21 -18.25 -11.02
C GLU A 123 26.52 -18.60 -10.30
N GLU A 124 26.48 -18.90 -9.00
CA GLU A 124 27.67 -19.32 -8.23
C GLU A 124 28.21 -20.69 -8.69
N GLU A 125 27.34 -21.64 -9.00
CA GLU A 125 27.74 -22.94 -9.55
C GLU A 125 28.39 -22.80 -10.94
N GLU A 126 27.83 -21.96 -11.82
CA GLU A 126 28.39 -21.70 -13.16
C GLU A 126 29.76 -21.02 -13.07
N GLU A 127 29.94 -20.02 -12.19
CA GLU A 127 31.23 -19.36 -11.97
C GLU A 127 32.30 -20.34 -11.42
N ALA A 128 31.90 -21.28 -10.56
CA ALA A 128 32.79 -22.29 -10.02
C ALA A 128 33.24 -23.31 -11.09
N GLU A 129 32.33 -23.77 -11.96
CA GLU A 129 32.67 -24.67 -13.07
C GLU A 129 33.63 -24.00 -14.06
N VAL A 130 33.42 -22.71 -14.39
CA VAL A 130 34.33 -21.96 -15.28
C VAL A 130 35.72 -21.81 -14.69
N GLN A 131 35.84 -21.57 -13.37
CA GLN A 131 37.14 -21.51 -12.70
C GLN A 131 37.87 -22.86 -12.69
N GLU A 132 37.16 -23.97 -12.46
CA GLU A 132 37.76 -25.32 -12.53
C GLU A 132 38.25 -25.66 -13.95
N GLU A 133 37.52 -25.27 -15.00
CA GLU A 133 37.97 -25.46 -16.39
C GLU A 133 39.20 -24.61 -16.73
N GLU A 134 39.27 -23.35 -16.27
CA GLU A 134 40.45 -22.48 -16.47
C GLU A 134 41.68 -22.97 -15.70
N GLU A 135 41.53 -23.54 -14.50
CA GLU A 135 42.66 -24.10 -13.73
C GLU A 135 43.15 -25.45 -14.27
N ALA A 136 42.32 -26.16 -15.05
CA ALA A 136 42.65 -27.46 -15.64
C ALA A 136 43.42 -27.36 -16.99
N GLU A 137 43.51 -26.17 -17.60
CA GLU A 137 44.25 -25.88 -18.84
C GLU A 137 45.70 -25.41 -18.60
#